data_AF-A0A2H0C6Z3-F1
#
_entry.id   AF-A0A2H0C6Z3-F1
#
_cell.length_a   1.000
_cell.length_b   1.000
_cell.length_c   1.000
_cell.angle_alpha   90.00
_cell.angle_beta   90.00
_cell.angle_gamma   90.00
#
_symmetry.space_group_name_H-M   'P 1'
#
loop_
_entity.id
_entity.type
_entity.pdbx_description
1 polymer ?
#
loop_
_entity_poly.entity_id
_entity_poly.type
_entity_poly.pdbx_seq_one_letter_code
_entity_poly.pdbx_strand_id
1 'polypeptide(L)'
;MTHTDVSVDSWPEPYDEASVESGPGSGGGCVYNLKTGDCLGMITMGHKDKRITWFVSARSMRAWAKSKGVLWAFDPTVPVPSDAELKKLPIEDPVE
;
A
#
# COMPACT_ATOMS: atom_id res chain seq x y z
N MET A 1 -1.81 -2.16 -28.04
CA MET A 1 -2.90 -1.90 -27.07
C MET A 1 -3.08 -3.17 -26.26
N THR A 2 -2.26 -3.38 -25.23
CA THR A 2 -2.32 -4.57 -24.37
C THR A 2 -3.31 -4.30 -23.24
N HIS A 3 -4.43 -5.02 -23.24
CA HIS A 3 -5.31 -5.11 -22.07
C HIS A 3 -4.52 -5.82 -20.95
N THR A 4 -4.22 -5.11 -19.87
CA THR A 4 -3.73 -5.71 -18.62
C THR A 4 -4.94 -5.92 -17.72
N ASP A 5 -5.50 -7.12 -17.77
CA ASP A 5 -6.47 -7.58 -16.78
C ASP A 5 -5.73 -7.78 -15.45
N VAL A 6 -6.05 -6.95 -14.45
CA VAL A 6 -5.51 -7.09 -13.09
C VAL A 6 -6.34 -8.16 -12.38
N SER A 7 -5.85 -9.40 -12.35
CA SER A 7 -6.38 -10.44 -11.47
C SER A 7 -5.78 -10.28 -10.08
N VAL A 8 -6.61 -9.95 -9.10
CA VAL A 8 -6.20 -9.84 -7.69
C VAL A 8 -6.46 -11.18 -7.00
N ASP A 9 -5.48 -12.07 -7.02
CA ASP A 9 -5.52 -13.32 -6.23
C ASP A 9 -5.04 -13.03 -4.81
N SER A 10 -5.83 -13.45 -3.81
CA SER A 10 -5.54 -13.19 -2.39
C SER A 10 -4.63 -14.27 -1.80
N TRP A 11 -3.39 -13.91 -1.47
CA TRP A 11 -2.45 -14.75 -0.72
C TRP A 11 -2.59 -14.54 0.80
N PRO A 12 -2.15 -15.49 1.65
CA PRO A 12 -2.26 -15.42 3.12
C PRO A 12 -1.33 -14.38 3.81
N GLU A 13 -0.76 -13.43 3.07
CA GLU A 13 0.13 -12.35 3.51
C GLU A 13 -0.37 -11.04 2.84
N PRO A 14 -0.09 -9.82 3.35
CA PRO A 14 -0.86 -8.59 3.05
C PRO A 14 -0.74 -8.03 1.61
N TYR A 15 -0.23 -8.83 0.69
CA TYR A 15 0.13 -8.47 -0.68
C TYR A 15 -0.95 -8.92 -1.68
N ASP A 16 -1.30 -7.99 -2.55
CA ASP A 16 -2.06 -8.24 -3.76
C ASP A 16 -1.07 -8.34 -4.94
N GLU A 17 -1.46 -9.02 -6.01
CA GLU A 17 -0.67 -9.17 -7.24
C GLU A 17 -1.25 -8.36 -8.40
N ALA A 18 -0.38 -7.84 -9.26
CA ALA A 18 -0.76 -7.32 -10.57
C ALA A 18 0.24 -7.76 -11.64
N SER A 19 -0.25 -8.03 -12.86
CA SER A 19 0.57 -8.45 -14.01
C SER A 19 1.32 -7.30 -14.71
N VAL A 20 1.50 -6.18 -14.01
CA VAL A 20 2.27 -5.03 -14.49
C VAL A 20 3.76 -5.29 -14.28
N GLU A 21 4.58 -4.93 -15.26
CA GLU A 21 6.03 -5.03 -15.13
C GLU A 21 6.55 -3.90 -14.23
N SER A 22 7.28 -4.26 -13.18
CA SER A 22 8.00 -3.31 -12.32
C SER A 22 9.48 -3.69 -12.23
N GLY A 23 10.33 -2.69 -12.07
CA GLY A 23 11.78 -2.84 -12.05
C GLY A 23 12.42 -2.20 -10.81
N PRO A 24 13.76 -2.27 -10.69
CA PRO A 24 14.48 -1.53 -9.66
C PRO A 24 14.11 -0.05 -9.71
N GLY A 25 13.80 0.53 -8.55
CA GLY A 25 13.33 1.91 -8.43
C GLY A 25 11.81 2.10 -8.49
N SER A 26 11.03 1.06 -8.83
CA SER A 26 9.56 1.13 -8.79
C SER A 26 8.97 0.96 -7.38
N GLY A 27 9.78 0.55 -6.39
CA GLY A 27 9.35 0.41 -5.01
C GLY A 27 8.85 1.73 -4.44
N GLY A 28 7.69 1.71 -3.79
CA GLY A 28 7.00 2.92 -3.33
C GLY A 28 6.07 3.57 -4.35
N GLY A 29 6.07 3.11 -5.62
CA GLY A 29 5.10 3.55 -6.63
C GLY A 29 3.70 3.02 -6.38
N CYS A 30 2.67 3.73 -6.84
CA CYS A 30 1.28 3.29 -6.74
C CYS A 30 0.86 2.39 -7.91
N VAL A 31 0.04 1.38 -7.63
CA VAL A 31 -0.76 0.65 -8.61
C VAL A 31 -2.10 1.38 -8.74
N TYR A 32 -2.52 1.73 -9.96
CA TYR A 32 -3.73 2.53 -10.19
C TYR A 32 -4.83 1.75 -10.90
N ASN A 33 -6.09 2.00 -10.52
CA ASN A 33 -7.25 1.59 -11.28
C ASN A 33 -7.39 2.47 -12.53
N LEU A 34 -7.33 1.87 -13.72
CA LEU A 34 -7.39 2.62 -14.98
C LEU A 34 -8.73 3.35 -15.23
N LYS A 35 -9.83 2.88 -14.65
CA LYS A 35 -11.16 3.46 -14.84
C LYS A 35 -11.43 4.62 -13.88
N THR A 36 -11.02 4.46 -12.62
CA THR A 36 -11.33 5.45 -11.56
C THR A 36 -10.15 6.36 -11.24
N GLY A 37 -8.92 5.96 -11.59
CA GLY A 37 -7.69 6.66 -11.21
C GLY A 37 -7.26 6.43 -9.75
N ASP A 38 -7.98 5.58 -9.00
CA ASP A 38 -7.67 5.33 -7.60
C ASP A 38 -6.36 4.55 -7.43
N CYS A 39 -5.53 4.93 -6.44
CA CYS A 39 -4.40 4.11 -6.03
C CYS A 39 -4.89 2.89 -5.23
N LEU A 40 -4.67 1.71 -5.78
CA LEU A 40 -5.06 0.41 -5.22
C LEU A 40 -4.06 -0.07 -4.16
N GLY A 41 -2.83 0.42 -4.20
CA GLY A 41 -1.79 0.08 -3.24
C GLY A 41 -0.40 0.44 -3.75
N MET A 42 0.62 0.07 -2.97
CA MET A 42 2.00 0.52 -3.17
C MET A 42 2.92 -0.66 -3.48
N ILE A 43 3.71 -0.53 -4.55
CA ILE A 43 4.63 -1.55 -5.05
C ILE A 43 5.70 -1.82 -4.01
N THR A 44 5.91 -3.11 -3.72
CA THR A 44 6.98 -3.58 -2.83
C THR A 44 8.06 -4.29 -3.61
N MET A 45 7.68 -5.14 -4.56
CA MET A 45 8.61 -5.96 -5.31
C MET A 45 8.06 -6.32 -6.69
N GLY A 46 8.93 -6.28 -7.69
CA GLY A 46 8.66 -6.82 -9.02
C GLY A 46 9.37 -8.16 -9.22
N HIS A 47 8.67 -9.15 -9.75
CA HIS A 47 9.23 -10.45 -10.12
C HIS A 47 9.32 -10.56 -11.65
N LYS A 48 10.44 -10.12 -12.21
CA LYS A 48 10.64 -10.00 -13.68
C LYS A 48 10.37 -11.28 -14.44
N ASP A 49 10.83 -12.42 -13.92
CA ASP A 49 10.69 -13.73 -14.59
C ASP A 49 9.24 -14.21 -14.67
N LYS A 50 8.39 -13.72 -13.76
CA LYS A 50 6.97 -14.09 -13.68
C LYS A 50 6.06 -13.00 -14.25
N ARG A 51 6.59 -11.80 -14.54
CA ARG A 51 5.83 -10.61 -14.93
C ARG A 51 4.72 -10.27 -13.93
N ILE A 52 5.01 -10.47 -12.65
CA ILE A 52 4.12 -10.14 -11.55
C ILE A 52 4.75 -9.05 -10.70
N THR A 53 3.91 -8.19 -10.15
CA THR A 53 4.29 -7.16 -9.18
C THR A 53 3.47 -7.37 -7.93
N TRP A 54 4.15 -7.45 -6.79
CA TRP A 54 3.51 -7.46 -5.48
C TRP A 54 3.41 -6.05 -4.93
N PHE A 55 2.23 -5.74 -4.41
CA PHE A 55 1.95 -4.46 -3.79
C PHE A 55 1.16 -4.66 -2.50
N VAL A 56 1.39 -3.78 -1.53
CA VAL A 56 0.56 -3.75 -0.32
C VAL A 56 -0.71 -2.99 -0.66
N SER A 57 -1.86 -3.63 -0.47
CA SER A 57 -3.15 -3.02 -0.81
C SER A 57 -3.44 -1.79 0.07
N ALA A 58 -4.12 -0.80 -0.51
CA ALA A 58 -4.61 0.36 0.24
C ALA A 58 -5.55 -0.03 1.39
N ARG A 59 -6.23 -1.18 1.27
CA ARG A 59 -7.07 -1.75 2.34
C ARG A 59 -6.22 -2.21 3.52
N SER A 60 -5.14 -2.95 3.24
CA SER A 60 -4.19 -3.43 4.24
C SER A 60 -3.51 -2.26 4.95
N MET A 61 -3.06 -1.25 4.19
CA MET A 61 -2.46 -0.03 4.76
C MET A 61 -3.44 0.73 5.66
N ARG A 62 -4.70 0.91 5.24
CA ARG A 62 -5.74 1.55 6.07
C ARG A 62 -6.05 0.76 7.34
N ALA A 63 -6.16 -0.55 7.24
CA ALA A 63 -6.42 -1.42 8.39
C ALA A 63 -5.29 -1.32 9.43
N TRP A 64 -4.03 -1.38 8.96
CA TRP A 64 -2.86 -1.18 9.80
C TRP A 64 -2.83 0.21 10.43
N ALA A 65 -3.04 1.27 9.64
CA ALA A 65 -3.02 2.64 10.11
C ALA A 65 -4.10 2.90 11.18
N LYS A 66 -5.29 2.30 11.01
CA LYS A 66 -6.35 2.34 12.02
C LYS A 66 -5.94 1.62 13.30
N SER A 67 -5.32 0.44 13.20
CA SER A 67 -4.87 -0.34 14.37
C SER A 67 -3.77 0.35 15.18
N LYS A 68 -2.93 1.15 14.52
CA LYS A 68 -1.83 1.90 15.14
C LYS A 68 -2.20 3.34 15.52
N GLY A 69 -3.45 3.77 15.28
CA GLY A 69 -3.90 5.13 15.61
C GLY A 69 -3.30 6.22 14.72
N VAL A 70 -2.82 5.88 13.52
CA VAL A 70 -2.16 6.78 12.56
C VAL A 70 -2.95 6.97 11.26
N LEU A 71 -4.24 6.69 11.27
CA LEU A 71 -5.10 6.82 10.08
C LEU A 71 -5.10 8.24 9.49
N TRP A 72 -4.88 9.27 10.32
CA TRP A 72 -4.73 10.67 9.90
C TRP A 72 -3.58 10.91 8.91
N ALA A 73 -2.56 10.05 8.88
CA ALA A 73 -1.47 10.13 7.91
C ALA A 73 -1.84 9.57 6.53
N PHE A 74 -2.92 8.78 6.46
CA PHE A 74 -3.37 8.11 5.23
C PHE A 74 -4.67 8.71 4.68
N ASP A 75 -5.53 9.24 5.55
CA ASP A 75 -6.86 9.75 5.21
C ASP A 75 -6.98 11.24 5.58
N PRO A 76 -7.06 12.15 4.59
CA PRO A 76 -7.11 13.60 4.85
C PRO A 76 -8.41 14.05 5.51
N THR A 77 -9.43 13.18 5.59
CA THR A 77 -10.69 13.47 6.28
C THR A 77 -10.60 13.23 7.79
N VAL A 78 -9.56 12.54 8.25
CA VAL A 78 -9.32 12.30 9.67
C VAL A 78 -8.50 13.46 10.24
N PRO A 79 -8.98 14.15 11.29
CA PRO A 79 -8.24 15.25 11.90
C PRO A 79 -6.85 14.80 12.36
N VAL A 80 -5.84 15.60 12.01
CA VAL A 80 -4.49 15.41 12.51
C VAL A 80 -4.48 15.68 14.03
N PRO A 81 -3.93 14.78 14.85
CA PRO A 81 -3.81 15.00 16.29
C PRO A 81 -2.96 16.23 16.59
N SER A 82 -3.12 16.80 17.78
CA SER A 82 -2.25 17.87 18.25
C SER A 82 -0.81 17.39 18.44
N ASP A 83 0.15 18.32 18.40
CA ASP A 83 1.57 18.04 18.71
C ASP A 83 1.77 17.28 20.03
N ALA A 84 0.98 17.60 21.05
CA ALA A 84 1.06 16.95 22.36
C ALA A 84 0.57 15.50 22.33
N GLU A 85 -0.38 15.17 21.44
CA GLU A 85 -0.88 13.81 21.22
C GLU A 85 0.09 13.01 20.33
N LEU A 86 0.64 13.62 19.28
CA LEU A 86 1.63 12.99 18.39
C LEU A 86 2.86 12.50 19.16
N LYS A 87 3.37 13.29 20.11
CA LYS A 87 4.52 12.91 20.96
C LYS A 87 4.26 11.70 21.87
N LYS A 88 2.99 11.31 22.06
CA LYS A 88 2.60 10.17 22.90
C LYS A 88 2.30 8.93 22.07
N LEU A 89 2.30 9.01 20.74
CA LEU A 89 2.01 7.87 19.88
C LEU A 89 3.20 6.89 19.90
N PRO A 90 2.95 5.59 20.11
CA PRO A 90 3.95 4.55 19.91
C PRO A 90 4.07 4.32 18.40
N ILE A 91 4.82 5.17 17.70
CA ILE A 91 4.97 5.07 16.23
C ILE A 91 5.96 3.97 15.86
N GLU A 92 6.90 3.64 16.74
CA GLU A 92 7.89 2.58 16.56
C GLU A 92 7.58 1.42 17.50
N ASP A 93 7.52 0.20 16.96
CA ASP A 93 7.65 -1.00 17.80
C ASP A 93 9.06 -0.96 18.42
N PRO A 94 9.24 -1.19 19.74
CA PRO A 94 10.57 -1.15 20.34
C PRO A 94 11.47 -2.13 19.60
N VAL A 95 12.65 -1.64 19.19
CA VAL A 95 13.70 -2.49 18.63
C VAL A 95 14.09 -3.49 19.72
N GLU A 96 13.71 -4.75 19.55
CA GLU A 96 14.29 -5.89 20.29
C GLU A 96 15.70 -6.21 19.77
#